data_AF-A0A842WL31-F1
#
_entry.id   AF-A0A842WL31-F1
#
_cell.length_a   1.000
_cell.length_b   1.000
_cell.length_c   1.000
_cell.angle_alpha   90.00
_cell.angle_beta   90.00
_cell.angle_gamma   90.00
#
_symmetry.space_group_name_H-M   'P 1'
#
loop_
_entity.id
_entity.type
_entity.pdbx_description
1 polymer ?
#
loop_
_entity_poly.entity_id
_entity_poly.type
_entity_poly.pdbx_seq_one_letter_code
_entity_poly.pdbx_strand_id
1 'polypeptide(L)' 'MNTYLIRSHTNYGEVVHIINAENEAEVREFASKCNTVWDGYDIEEVDTKTRGIVAIGGGDS' A
#
# COMPACT_ATOMS: atom_id res chain seq x y z
N MET A 1 -12.92 1.35 11.21
CA MET A 1 -12.46 1.05 9.84
C MET A 1 -11.66 2.21 9.26
N ASN A 2 -10.36 1.97 9.09
CA ASN A 2 -9.40 2.87 8.48
C ASN A 2 -8.94 2.26 7.14
N THR A 3 -8.37 3.08 6.27
CA THR A 3 -7.79 2.62 5.00
C THR A 3 -6.27 2.58 5.15
N TYR A 4 -5.67 1.52 4.64
CA TYR A 4 -4.23 1.27 4.67
C TYR A 4 -3.70 1.03 3.27
N LEU A 5 -2.49 1.52 3.02
CA LEU A 5 -1.67 1.15 1.87
C LEU A 5 -0.64 0.11 2.31
N ILE A 6 -0.52 -0.97 1.55
CA ILE A 6 0.62 -1.89 1.64
C ILE A 6 1.46 -1.67 0.40
N ARG A 7 2.71 -1.26 0.58
CA ARG A 7 3.66 -1.01 -0.50
C ARG A 7 4.67 -2.15 -0.52
N SER A 8 4.63 -2.93 -1.58
CA SER A 8 5.45 -4.13 -1.78
C SER A 8 6.49 -3.85 -2.85
N HIS A 9 7.77 -3.99 -2.50
CA HIS A 9 8.86 -3.84 -3.46
C HIS A 9 9.12 -5.18 -4.15
N THR A 10 8.96 -5.20 -5.48
CA THR A 10 9.17 -6.40 -6.30
C THR A 10 10.21 -6.14 -7.38
N ASN A 11 10.75 -7.20 -7.98
CA ASN A 11 11.66 -7.11 -9.12
C ASN A 11 11.04 -6.44 -10.37
N TYR A 12 9.72 -6.23 -10.38
CA TYR A 12 8.98 -5.64 -11.50
C TYR A 12 8.47 -4.21 -11.20
N GLY A 13 8.90 -3.64 -10.07
CA GLY A 13 8.45 -2.34 -9.58
C GLY A 13 7.66 -2.44 -8.27
N GLU A 14 7.16 -1.30 -7.83
CA GLU A 14 6.34 -1.20 -6.62
C GLU A 14 4.90 -1.66 -6.89
N VAL A 15 4.39 -2.55 -6.05
CA VAL A 15 2.98 -2.96 -6.03
C VAL A 15 2.32 -2.33 -4.82
N VAL A 16 1.23 -1.59 -5.03
CA VAL A 16 0.46 -0.95 -3.97
C VAL A 16 -0.88 -1.64 -3.80
N HIS A 17 -1.17 -2.12 -2.58
CA HIS A 17 -2.47 -2.66 -2.19
C HIS A 17 -3.21 -1.65 -1.31
N ILE A 18 -4.51 -1.50 -1.54
CA ILE A 18 -5.39 -0.63 -0.74
C ILE A 18 -6.35 -1.54 0.03
N ILE A 19 -6.33 -1.46 1.35
CA ILE A 19 -7.12 -2.34 2.24
C ILE A 19 -7.86 -1.49 3.27
N ASN A 20 -9.14 -1.79 3.51
CA ASN A 20 -9.85 -1.28 4.67
C ASN A 20 -9.78 -2.31 5.79
N ALA A 21 -9.38 -1.90 6.99
CA ALA A 21 -9.24 -2.77 8.16
C ALA A 21 -9.64 -2.01 9.43
N GLU A 22 -9.89 -2.72 10.53
CA GLU A 22 -10.18 -2.06 11.81
C GLU A 22 -8.95 -1.46 12.47
N ASN A 23 -7.78 -2.07 12.24
CA ASN A 23 -6.49 -1.62 12.76
C ASN A 23 -5.33 -2.23 11.97
N GLU A 24 -4.12 -1.73 12.21
CA GLU A 24 -2.89 -2.18 11.56
C GLU A 24 -2.56 -3.67 11.81
N ALA A 25 -2.95 -4.24 12.96
CA ALA A 25 -2.63 -5.63 13.28
C ALA A 25 -3.34 -6.62 12.33
N GLU A 26 -4.58 -6.32 11.94
CA GLU A 26 -5.33 -7.07 10.94
C GLU A 26 -4.65 -7.02 9.56
N VAL A 27 -4.14 -5.85 9.18
CA VAL A 27 -3.40 -5.65 7.92
C VAL A 27 -2.10 -6.45 7.94
N ARG A 28 -1.37 -6.46 9.05
CA ARG A 28 -0.15 -7.26 9.23
C ARG A 28 -0.42 -8.76 9.15
N GLU A 29 -1.53 -9.23 9.74
CA GLU A 29 -1.94 -10.63 9.61
C GLU A 29 -2.20 -11.00 8.15
N PHE A 30 -2.92 -10.15 7.40
CA PHE A 30 -3.14 -10.37 5.98
C PHE A 30 -1.84 -10.38 5.18
N ALA A 31 -0.97 -9.38 5.39
CA ALA A 31 0.29 -9.24 4.68
C ALA A 31 1.24 -10.42 4.96
N SER A 32 1.24 -10.96 6.19
CA SER A 32 2.05 -12.15 6.55
C SER A 32 1.69 -13.42 5.76
N LYS A 33 0.47 -13.49 5.21
CA LYS A 33 0.01 -14.61 4.38
C LYS A 33 0.50 -14.49 2.92
N CYS A 34 0.96 -13.30 2.50
CA CYS A 34 1.49 -13.05 1.17
C CYS A 34 2.99 -13.36 1.12
N ASN A 35 3.32 -14.57 0.67
CA ASN A 35 4.68 -15.13 0.67
C ASN A 35 5.57 -14.64 -0.49
N THR A 36 5.29 -13.46 -1.07
CA THR A 36 5.80 -13.06 -2.40
C THR A 36 6.66 -11.80 -2.43
N VAL A 37 6.95 -11.19 -1.29
CA VAL A 37 7.71 -9.93 -1.22
C VAL A 37 9.15 -10.20 -0.85
N TRP A 38 10.03 -10.10 -1.84
CA TRP A 38 11.47 -10.38 -1.71
C TRP A 38 12.17 -9.39 -0.77
N ASP A 39 11.76 -8.12 -0.82
CA ASP A 39 12.35 -7.02 -0.02
C ASP A 39 11.43 -6.57 1.13
N GLY A 40 10.37 -7.33 1.43
CA GLY A 40 9.37 -6.96 2.43
C GLY A 40 8.34 -5.94 1.93
N TYR A 41 7.62 -5.34 2.87
CA TYR A 41 6.54 -4.40 2.61
C TYR A 41 6.43 -3.34 3.69
N ASP A 42 5.98 -2.15 3.29
CA ASP A 42 5.63 -1.05 4.19
C ASP A 42 4.10 -0.97 4.34
N ILE A 43 3.65 -0.58 5.54
CA ILE A 43 2.22 -0.34 5.83
C ILE A 43 2.06 1.12 6.25
N GLU A 44 1.12 1.81 5.62
CA GLU A 44 0.77 3.20 5.92
C GLU A 44 -0.75 3.33 6.10
N GLU A 45 -1.19 3.94 7.20
CA GLU A 45 -2.59 4.37 7.35
C GLU A 45 -2.80 5.67 6.60
N VAL A 46 -3.86 5.74 5.77
CA VAL A 46 -4.16 6.93 4.97
C VAL A 46 -5.40 7.65 5.47
N ASP A 47 -5.30 8.98 5.56
CA ASP A 47 -6.47 9.83 5.78
C ASP A 47 -7.31 9.93 4.51
N THR A 48 -8.46 9.26 4.53
CA THR A 48 -9.42 9.28 3.42
C THR A 48 -10.42 10.44 3.49
N LYS A 49 -10.37 11.27 4.54
CA LYS A 49 -11.24 12.46 4.66
C LYS A 49 -10.72 13.62 3.82
N THR A 50 -9.42 13.63 3.54
CA THR A 50 -8.78 14.67 2.74
C THR A 50 -8.71 14.24 1.28
N ARG A 51 -9.31 15.01 0.37
CA ARG A 51 -9.26 14.74 -1.07
C ARG A 51 -7.87 15.13 -1.60
N GLY A 52 -7.11 14.15 -2.07
CA GLY A 52 -5.79 14.39 -2.69
C GLY A 52 -5.87 15.05 -4.07
N ILE A 53 -4.73 15.50 -4.56
CA ILE A 53 -4.54 15.99 -5.93
C ILE A 53 -3.98 14.84 -6.78
N VAL A 54 -4.61 14.55 -7.91
CA VAL A 54 -4.07 13.60 -8.89
C VAL A 54 -3.08 14.34 -9.78
N ALA A 55 -1.80 14.06 -9.62
CA ALA A 55 -0.75 14.55 -10.51
C ALA A 55 -0.26 13.42 -11.41
N ILE A 56 -0.38 13.59 -12.73
CA ILE A 56 0.19 12.68 -13.71
C ILE A 56 1.41 13.38 -14.30
N GLY A 57 2.60 13.00 -13.83
CA GLY A 57 3.86 13.45 -14.41
C GLY A 57 4.18 12.61 -15.64
N GLY A 58 3.99 13.17 -16.84
CA GLY A 58 4.56 12.59 -18.06
C GLY A 58 6.06 12.88 -18.09
N GLY A 59 6.88 11.84 -18.00
CA GLY A 59 8.27 11.95 -18.46
C GLY A 59 8.23 11.96 -19.99
N ASP A 60 8.58 13.09 -20.59
CA ASP A 60 8.81 13.13 -22.04
C ASP A 60 9.81 12.03 -22.43
N SER A 61 9.47 11.35 -23.54
CA SER A 61 10.14 10.16 -24.08
C SER A 61 11.51 10.47 -24.67
#